data_AF-A0A2G6BT94-F1
#
_entry.id   AF-A0A2G6BT94-F1
#
_cell.length_a   1.000
_cell.length_b   1.000
_cell.length_c   1.000
_cell.angle_alpha   90.00
_cell.angle_beta   90.00
_cell.angle_gamma   90.00
#
_symmetry.space_group_name_H-M   'P 1'
#
loop_
_entity.id
_entity.type
_entity.pdbx_description
1 polymer ?
#
loop_
_entity_poly.entity_id
_entity_poly.type
_entity_poly.pdbx_seq_one_letter_code
_entity_poly.pdbx_strand_id
1 'polypeptide(L)'
;MYELFRNEEIIKKIKDKLPYLFQLAEIDNSRDSKLGMEIGSARERIIIALLIYKFSDKHVKTDIPITQKETDVMVFDEPISIKTVTNKKIVGVKLIWTVDAQKSMAFINQYTPGCDILLVHINWNKKGGIYLINKEIQQELFKKEGKDFYFKLPKKGTNPRGVEITNQAINKLVEHPSTKKIEIEWNRNDSIKYNPYDRWVEYWEKDENK
;
A
#
# COMPACT_ATOMS: atom_id res chain seq x y z
N MET A 1 -11.92 10.48 3.97
CA MET A 1 -10.50 10.37 3.54
C MET A 1 -9.79 11.71 3.33
N TYR A 2 -10.37 12.71 2.65
CA TYR A 2 -9.67 13.97 2.33
C TYR A 2 -9.09 14.73 3.54
N GLU A 3 -9.69 14.61 4.73
CA GLU A 3 -9.17 15.19 5.96
C GLU A 3 -7.72 14.74 6.29
N LEU A 4 -7.33 13.52 5.91
CA LEU A 4 -5.96 13.02 6.06
C LEU A 4 -4.93 13.89 5.30
N PHE A 5 -5.36 14.53 4.21
CA PHE A 5 -4.54 15.33 3.30
C PHE A 5 -4.70 16.84 3.51
N ARG A 6 -5.50 17.26 4.49
CA ARG A 6 -5.73 18.68 4.82
C ARG A 6 -5.29 19.04 6.23
N ASN A 7 -5.34 18.09 7.16
CA ASN A 7 -4.95 18.33 8.54
C ASN A 7 -3.42 18.43 8.67
N GLU A 8 -2.91 19.63 8.95
CA GLU A 8 -1.47 19.92 9.01
C GLU A 8 -0.72 19.11 10.06
N GLU A 9 -1.31 18.89 11.24
CA GLU A 9 -0.69 18.11 12.30
C GLU A 9 -0.49 16.65 11.86
N ILE A 10 -1.48 16.08 11.19
CA ILE A 10 -1.45 14.72 10.68
C ILE A 10 -0.47 14.60 9.52
N ILE A 11 -0.48 15.56 8.60
CA ILE A 11 0.51 15.63 7.51
C ILE A 11 1.93 15.67 8.09
N LYS A 12 2.17 16.48 9.12
CA LYS A 12 3.47 16.56 9.79
C LYS A 12 3.85 15.21 10.42
N LYS A 13 2.95 14.58 11.17
CA LYS A 13 3.19 13.24 11.75
C LYS A 13 3.49 12.19 10.68
N ILE A 14 2.78 12.21 9.56
CA ILE A 14 3.02 11.29 8.44
C ILE A 14 4.44 11.48 7.90
N LYS A 15 4.82 12.72 7.58
CA LYS A 15 6.16 13.04 7.06
C LYS A 15 7.27 12.62 8.04
N ASP A 16 7.07 12.88 9.33
CA ASP A 16 8.08 12.64 10.36
C ASP A 16 8.20 11.16 10.74
N LYS A 17 7.08 10.42 10.80
CA LYS A 17 7.05 9.06 11.37
C LYS A 17 6.99 7.95 10.34
N LEU A 18 6.34 8.17 9.18
CA LEU A 18 6.08 7.08 8.26
C LEU A 18 7.37 6.44 7.69
N PRO A 19 8.42 7.19 7.32
CA PRO A 19 9.69 6.60 6.93
C PRO A 19 10.27 5.68 8.00
N TYR A 20 10.28 6.13 9.26
CA TYR A 20 10.76 5.33 10.38
C TYR A 20 9.94 4.04 10.58
N LEU A 21 8.61 4.14 10.60
CA LEU A 21 7.73 2.98 10.76
C LEU A 21 7.87 1.97 9.62
N PHE A 22 8.04 2.44 8.38
CA PHE A 22 8.25 1.56 7.24
C PHE A 22 9.64 0.93 7.24
N GLN A 23 10.65 1.59 7.82
CA GLN A 23 11.97 0.99 8.03
C GLN A 23 11.90 -0.11 9.09
N LEU A 24 11.15 0.07 10.18
CA LEU A 24 10.89 -1.01 11.16
C LEU A 24 10.21 -2.21 10.49
N ALA A 25 9.18 -1.96 9.66
CA ALA A 25 8.54 -3.02 8.90
C ALA A 25 9.52 -3.71 7.93
N GLU A 26 10.44 -2.99 7.29
CA GLU A 26 11.49 -3.63 6.47
C GLU A 26 12.38 -4.54 7.32
N ILE A 27 12.79 -4.13 8.51
CA ILE A 27 13.59 -4.94 9.43
C ILE A 27 12.84 -6.21 9.85
N ASP A 28 11.57 -6.07 10.25
CA ASP A 28 10.70 -7.18 10.66
C ASP A 28 10.46 -8.23 9.56
N ASN A 29 10.50 -7.81 8.29
CA ASN A 29 10.14 -8.64 7.15
C ASN A 29 11.34 -8.87 6.21
N SER A 30 12.55 -8.78 6.77
CA SER A 30 13.78 -9.11 6.05
C SER A 30 14.49 -10.31 6.66
N ARG A 31 15.03 -11.17 5.81
CA ARG A 31 15.95 -12.24 6.20
C ARG A 31 17.17 -12.18 5.32
N ASP A 32 18.37 -12.21 5.91
CA ASP A 32 19.63 -12.08 5.16
C ASP A 32 19.64 -10.79 4.29
N SER A 33 19.18 -9.68 4.87
CA SER A 33 19.01 -8.38 4.17
C SER A 33 18.10 -8.41 2.92
N LYS A 34 17.36 -9.50 2.70
CA LYS A 34 16.38 -9.64 1.61
C LYS A 34 14.99 -9.45 2.16
N LEU A 35 14.29 -8.48 1.58
CA LEU A 35 12.91 -8.16 1.93
C LEU A 35 11.95 -9.21 1.38
N GLY A 36 11.11 -9.77 2.25
CA GLY A 36 10.05 -10.70 1.89
C GLY A 36 8.85 -10.02 1.23
N MET A 37 7.91 -10.82 0.75
CA MET A 37 6.70 -10.32 0.07
C MET A 37 5.64 -9.80 1.06
N GLU A 38 5.65 -10.35 2.27
CA GLU A 38 4.80 -10.00 3.40
C GLU A 38 4.95 -8.53 3.83
N ILE A 39 6.01 -7.84 3.39
CA ILE A 39 6.20 -6.41 3.63
C ILE A 39 5.00 -5.58 3.18
N GLY A 40 4.29 -6.01 2.12
CA GLY A 40 3.07 -5.34 1.67
C GLY A 40 2.03 -5.29 2.77
N SER A 41 1.70 -6.45 3.34
CA SER A 41 0.75 -6.59 4.45
C SER A 41 1.25 -5.95 5.76
N ALA A 42 2.57 -5.91 5.99
CA ALA A 42 3.13 -5.19 7.13
C ALA A 42 2.94 -3.67 7.02
N ARG A 43 3.21 -3.10 5.85
CA ARG A 43 3.02 -1.67 5.59
C ARG A 43 1.53 -1.29 5.56
N GLU A 44 0.68 -2.15 5.03
CA GLU A 44 -0.77 -1.99 5.07
C GLU A 44 -1.28 -1.81 6.50
N ARG A 45 -0.86 -2.69 7.43
CA ARG A 45 -1.19 -2.57 8.86
C ARG A 45 -0.76 -1.23 9.47
N ILE A 46 0.39 -0.69 9.09
CA ILE A 46 0.85 0.63 9.55
C ILE A 46 -0.07 1.75 9.04
N ILE A 47 -0.50 1.67 7.77
CA ILE A 47 -1.43 2.64 7.18
C ILE A 47 -2.82 2.53 7.83
N ILE A 48 -3.31 1.32 8.06
CA ILE A 48 -4.56 1.09 8.80
C ILE A 48 -4.47 1.68 10.21
N ALA A 49 -3.36 1.49 10.93
CA ALA A 49 -3.15 2.09 12.24
C ALA A 49 -3.17 3.63 12.20
N LEU A 50 -2.63 4.26 11.15
CA LEU A 50 -2.75 5.70 10.92
C LEU A 50 -4.22 6.12 10.73
N LEU A 51 -5.01 5.33 9.99
CA LEU A 51 -6.44 5.60 9.79
C LEU A 51 -7.21 5.48 11.10
N ILE A 52 -6.96 4.44 11.90
CA ILE A 52 -7.53 4.27 13.25
C ILE A 52 -7.15 5.46 14.13
N TYR A 53 -5.89 5.87 14.14
CA TYR A 53 -5.43 7.02 14.91
C TYR A 53 -6.18 8.31 14.51
N LYS A 54 -6.41 8.53 13.21
CA LYS A 54 -7.06 9.75 12.72
C LYS A 54 -8.58 9.73 12.89
N PHE A 55 -9.21 8.60 12.65
CA PHE A 55 -10.67 8.49 12.53
C PHE A 55 -11.32 7.70 13.66
N SER A 56 -10.56 7.17 14.62
CA SER A 56 -11.00 6.19 15.62
C SER A 56 -11.38 4.83 15.02
N ASP A 57 -11.15 3.79 15.80
CA ASP A 57 -11.60 2.41 15.59
C ASP A 57 -13.10 2.28 15.26
N LYS A 58 -13.95 3.16 15.80
CA LYS A 58 -15.40 3.18 15.51
C LYS A 58 -15.73 3.46 14.04
N HIS A 59 -14.82 4.13 13.33
CA HIS A 59 -15.02 4.53 11.93
C HIS A 59 -14.08 3.80 10.97
N VAL A 60 -13.28 2.85 11.46
CA VAL A 60 -12.30 2.10 10.67
C VAL A 60 -12.49 0.61 10.92
N LYS A 61 -13.07 -0.09 9.94
CA LYS A 61 -13.30 -1.54 10.01
C LYS A 61 -12.14 -2.27 9.34
N THR A 62 -11.47 -3.12 10.11
CA THR A 62 -10.26 -3.83 9.71
C THR A 62 -10.46 -5.34 9.55
N ASP A 63 -11.62 -5.84 9.95
CA ASP A 63 -12.06 -7.23 9.84
C ASP A 63 -12.46 -7.59 8.40
N ILE A 64 -11.66 -7.14 7.43
CA ILE A 64 -11.82 -7.45 6.02
C ILE A 64 -11.03 -8.73 5.72
N PRO A 65 -11.66 -9.75 5.09
CA PRO A 65 -10.92 -10.95 4.71
C PRO A 65 -9.73 -10.61 3.84
N ILE A 66 -8.56 -11.20 4.10
CA ILE A 66 -7.37 -11.03 3.25
C ILE A 66 -7.59 -11.51 1.79
N THR A 67 -8.64 -12.30 1.56
CA THR A 67 -9.08 -12.76 0.24
C THR A 67 -10.08 -11.83 -0.44
N GLN A 68 -10.56 -10.80 0.26
CA GLN A 68 -11.46 -9.79 -0.28
C GLN A 68 -10.76 -9.10 -1.45
N LYS A 69 -11.48 -8.93 -2.56
CA LYS A 69 -10.93 -8.25 -3.73
C LYS A 69 -10.86 -6.76 -3.45
N GLU A 70 -9.68 -6.18 -3.68
CA GLU A 70 -9.36 -4.74 -3.63
C GLU A 70 -9.46 -4.04 -2.28
N THR A 71 -10.45 -4.36 -1.46
CA THR A 71 -10.71 -3.67 -0.19
C THR A 71 -9.79 -4.21 0.88
N ASP A 72 -8.97 -3.33 1.46
CA ASP A 72 -8.04 -3.66 2.54
C ASP A 72 -8.57 -3.12 3.89
N VAL A 73 -9.37 -2.05 3.86
CA VAL A 73 -10.00 -1.43 5.04
C VAL A 73 -11.27 -0.66 4.64
N MET A 74 -12.24 -0.54 5.55
CA MET A 74 -13.39 0.37 5.38
C MET A 74 -13.23 1.59 6.29
N VAL A 75 -13.43 2.79 5.76
CA VAL A 75 -13.36 4.05 6.51
C VAL A 75 -14.66 4.82 6.31
N PHE A 76 -15.44 5.02 7.38
CA PHE A 76 -16.83 5.52 7.31
C PHE A 76 -17.68 4.73 6.30
N ASP A 77 -17.58 3.40 6.35
CA ASP A 77 -18.29 2.47 5.45
C ASP A 77 -17.95 2.60 3.95
N GLU A 78 -16.91 3.36 3.60
CA GLU A 78 -16.36 3.39 2.24
C GLU A 78 -15.12 2.48 2.14
N PRO A 79 -15.05 1.62 1.11
CA PRO A 79 -13.91 0.73 0.90
C PRO A 79 -12.68 1.51 0.43
N ILE A 80 -11.52 1.16 0.98
CA ILE A 80 -10.22 1.70 0.59
C ILE A 80 -9.28 0.55 0.26
N SER A 81 -8.63 0.66 -0.90
CA SER A 81 -7.48 -0.19 -1.23
C SER A 81 -6.19 0.52 -0.84
N ILE A 82 -5.31 -0.16 -0.11
CA ILE A 82 -3.98 0.31 0.25
C ILE A 82 -2.96 -0.37 -0.66
N LYS A 83 -2.11 0.43 -1.29
CA LYS A 83 -1.06 -0.06 -2.17
C LYS A 83 0.26 0.54 -1.73
N THR A 84 1.32 -0.26 -1.68
CA THR A 84 2.67 0.26 -1.47
C THR A 84 3.59 -0.18 -2.60
N VAL A 85 4.48 0.72 -3.00
CA VAL A 85 5.50 0.45 -4.03
C VAL A 85 6.81 1.08 -3.64
N THR A 86 7.91 0.33 -3.78
CA THR A 86 9.27 0.81 -3.50
C THR A 86 10.06 0.88 -4.79
N ASN A 87 10.25 2.08 -5.35
CA ASN A 87 11.05 2.29 -6.56
C ASN A 87 11.30 3.80 -6.79
N LYS A 88 12.22 4.17 -7.71
CA LYS A 88 12.48 5.57 -8.11
C LYS A 88 11.26 6.22 -8.79
N LYS A 89 10.42 5.43 -9.45
CA LYS A 89 9.19 5.85 -10.14
C LYS A 89 8.02 4.99 -9.67
N ILE A 90 6.79 5.46 -9.80
CA ILE A 90 5.59 4.68 -9.48
C ILE A 90 5.34 3.68 -10.61
N VAL A 91 5.77 2.43 -10.43
CA VAL A 91 5.67 1.37 -11.44
C VAL A 91 5.38 0.02 -10.78
N GLY A 92 4.72 -0.88 -11.49
CA GLY A 92 4.50 -2.25 -11.03
C GLY A 92 3.52 -2.40 -9.86
N VAL A 93 2.60 -1.45 -9.69
CA VAL A 93 1.54 -1.51 -8.68
C VAL A 93 0.59 -2.67 -9.02
N LYS A 94 0.38 -3.58 -8.09
CA LYS A 94 -0.44 -4.79 -8.27
C LYS A 94 -1.92 -4.51 -7.98
N LEU A 95 -2.80 -5.00 -8.85
CA LEU A 95 -4.25 -5.00 -8.61
C LEU A 95 -4.72 -6.33 -8.01
N ILE A 96 -4.10 -7.44 -8.40
CA ILE A 96 -4.35 -8.77 -7.84
C ILE A 96 -3.08 -9.63 -7.89
N TRP A 97 -2.87 -10.46 -6.88
CA TRP A 97 -1.72 -11.37 -6.74
C TRP A 97 -1.89 -12.72 -7.44
N THR A 98 -2.49 -12.75 -8.64
CA THR A 98 -2.67 -13.99 -9.40
C THR A 98 -1.78 -14.04 -10.64
N VAL A 99 -1.08 -15.16 -10.83
CA VAL A 99 -0.24 -15.44 -12.00
C VAL A 99 -0.90 -16.42 -12.96
N ASP A 100 -2.00 -17.03 -12.56
CA ASP A 100 -2.78 -17.92 -13.40
C ASP A 100 -3.44 -17.11 -14.52
N ALA A 101 -3.25 -17.55 -15.77
CA ALA A 101 -3.67 -16.78 -16.93
C ALA A 101 -5.20 -16.69 -17.02
N GLN A 102 -5.93 -17.75 -16.69
CA GLN A 102 -7.39 -17.78 -16.75
C GLN A 102 -8.01 -16.89 -15.67
N LYS A 103 -7.51 -16.98 -14.43
CA LYS A 103 -7.93 -16.11 -13.32
C LYS A 103 -7.56 -14.65 -13.57
N SER A 104 -6.40 -14.39 -14.17
CA SER A 104 -6.00 -13.03 -14.57
C SER A 104 -6.96 -12.43 -15.59
N MET A 105 -7.34 -13.21 -16.61
CA MET A 105 -8.30 -12.76 -17.63
C MET A 105 -9.71 -12.62 -17.07
N ALA A 106 -10.14 -13.54 -16.20
CA ALA A 106 -11.43 -13.43 -15.53
C ALA A 106 -11.50 -12.17 -14.65
N PHE A 107 -10.43 -11.87 -13.92
CA PHE A 107 -10.29 -10.64 -13.15
C PHE A 107 -10.42 -9.42 -14.06
N ILE A 108 -9.61 -9.31 -15.12
CA ILE A 108 -9.65 -8.17 -16.07
C ILE A 108 -11.03 -8.01 -16.70
N ASN A 109 -11.73 -9.11 -16.99
CA ASN A 109 -13.02 -9.06 -17.64
C ASN A 109 -14.14 -8.52 -16.75
N GLN A 110 -14.07 -8.82 -15.45
CA GLN A 110 -15.07 -8.44 -14.45
C GLN A 110 -14.69 -7.17 -13.67
N TYR A 111 -13.43 -6.74 -13.75
CA TYR A 111 -12.92 -5.62 -12.98
C TYR A 111 -13.60 -4.31 -13.39
N THR A 112 -13.96 -3.55 -12.36
CA THR A 112 -14.26 -2.12 -12.45
C THR A 112 -13.72 -1.53 -11.15
N PRO A 113 -13.01 -0.38 -11.17
CA PRO A 113 -12.51 0.23 -9.95
C PRO A 113 -13.65 0.43 -8.94
N GLY A 114 -13.58 -0.29 -7.82
CA GLY A 114 -14.66 -0.34 -6.82
C GLY A 114 -14.43 0.56 -5.60
N CYS A 115 -13.20 1.02 -5.40
CA CYS A 115 -12.78 1.72 -4.19
C CYS A 115 -11.71 2.78 -4.46
N ASP A 116 -11.53 3.69 -3.51
CA ASP A 116 -10.41 4.64 -3.54
C ASP A 116 -9.09 3.88 -3.30
N ILE A 117 -8.01 4.33 -3.94
CA ILE A 117 -6.67 3.80 -3.68
C ILE A 117 -5.88 4.79 -2.82
N LEU A 118 -5.42 4.33 -1.66
CA LEU A 118 -4.37 4.97 -0.87
C LEU A 118 -3.02 4.36 -1.24
N LEU A 119 -2.31 5.01 -2.17
CA LEU A 119 -1.01 4.56 -2.68
C LEU A 119 0.13 5.21 -1.89
N VAL A 120 1.07 4.41 -1.40
CA VAL A 120 2.33 4.87 -0.80
C VAL A 120 3.49 4.56 -1.74
N HIS A 121 4.08 5.62 -2.29
CA HIS A 121 5.31 5.57 -3.09
C HIS A 121 6.52 5.80 -2.18
N ILE A 122 7.28 4.73 -1.97
CA ILE A 122 8.48 4.69 -1.14
C ILE A 122 9.70 4.85 -2.04
N ASN A 123 10.55 5.83 -1.75
CA ASN A 123 11.74 6.13 -2.54
C ASN A 123 12.91 6.51 -1.62
N TRP A 124 13.52 5.52 -0.97
CA TRP A 124 14.56 5.74 0.03
C TRP A 124 15.65 6.72 -0.42
N ASN A 125 16.00 7.63 0.48
CA ASN A 125 16.92 8.76 0.35
C ASN A 125 16.52 9.76 -0.73
N LYS A 126 15.23 9.80 -1.10
CA LYS A 126 14.64 10.68 -2.11
C LYS A 126 13.18 11.01 -1.76
N LYS A 127 12.60 11.86 -2.59
CA LYS A 127 11.17 12.18 -2.56
C LYS A 127 10.30 11.02 -3.06
N GLY A 128 9.28 10.72 -2.28
CA GLY A 128 8.11 9.93 -2.66
C GLY A 128 6.87 10.56 -2.06
N GLY A 129 5.85 9.75 -1.73
CA GLY A 129 4.66 10.31 -1.08
C GLY A 129 3.51 9.33 -0.91
N ILE A 130 2.44 9.85 -0.32
CA ILE A 130 1.14 9.17 -0.24
C ILE A 130 0.18 9.87 -1.19
N TYR A 131 -0.62 9.09 -1.90
CA TYR A 131 -1.59 9.55 -2.88
C TYR A 131 -2.96 8.96 -2.54
N LEU A 132 -3.99 9.79 -2.52
CA LEU A 132 -5.38 9.36 -2.52
C LEU A 132 -5.93 9.52 -3.93
N ILE A 133 -6.12 8.38 -4.59
CA ILE A 133 -6.64 8.27 -5.94
C ILE A 133 -8.11 7.86 -5.81
N ASN A 134 -9.01 8.78 -6.15
CA ASN A 134 -10.45 8.55 -6.06
C ASN A 134 -10.95 7.45 -7.00
N LYS A 135 -11.98 6.70 -6.60
CA LYS A 135 -12.63 5.69 -7.45
C LYS A 135 -13.19 6.30 -8.73
N GLU A 136 -13.73 7.52 -8.67
CA GLU A 136 -14.34 8.19 -9.82
C GLU A 136 -13.31 8.47 -10.92
N ILE A 137 -12.11 8.92 -10.57
CA ILE A 137 -11.05 9.20 -11.56
C ILE A 137 -10.46 7.92 -12.14
N GLN A 138 -10.43 6.83 -11.36
CA GLN A 138 -10.08 5.52 -11.86
C GLN A 138 -11.10 5.01 -12.87
N GLN A 139 -12.40 5.16 -12.56
CA GLN A 139 -13.51 4.76 -13.43
C GLN A 139 -13.53 5.59 -14.72
N GLU A 140 -13.33 6.90 -14.62
CA GLU A 140 -13.24 7.79 -15.79
C GLU A 140 -12.09 7.36 -16.72
N LEU A 141 -10.88 7.19 -16.17
CA LEU A 141 -9.72 6.78 -16.95
C LEU A 141 -9.92 5.39 -17.56
N PHE A 142 -10.46 4.45 -16.79
CA PHE A 142 -10.74 3.09 -17.24
C PHE A 142 -11.77 3.06 -18.38
N LYS A 143 -12.85 3.82 -18.26
CA LYS A 143 -13.90 3.93 -19.29
C LYS A 143 -13.38 4.58 -20.57
N LYS A 144 -12.51 5.60 -20.43
CA LYS A 144 -11.97 6.37 -21.55
C LYS A 144 -10.93 5.59 -22.36
N GLU A 145 -10.00 4.92 -21.69
CA GLU A 145 -8.81 4.34 -22.33
C GLU A 145 -8.90 2.81 -22.51
N GLY A 146 -9.81 2.16 -21.77
CA GLY A 146 -10.07 0.73 -21.89
C GLY A 146 -9.08 -0.17 -21.13
N LYS A 147 -9.31 -1.48 -21.24
CA LYS A 147 -8.62 -2.52 -20.47
C LYS A 147 -7.14 -2.64 -20.81
N ASP A 148 -6.78 -2.57 -22.08
CA ASP A 148 -5.38 -2.75 -22.52
C ASP A 148 -4.48 -1.61 -22.06
N PHE A 149 -5.04 -0.40 -21.92
CA PHE A 149 -4.35 0.74 -21.33
C PHE A 149 -4.24 0.61 -19.82
N TYR A 150 -5.26 0.07 -19.15
CA TYR A 150 -5.30 0.03 -17.69
C TYR A 150 -4.50 -1.13 -17.10
N PHE A 151 -4.53 -2.30 -17.73
CA PHE A 151 -3.92 -3.52 -17.20
C PHE A 151 -2.63 -3.90 -17.89
N LYS A 152 -1.67 -4.34 -17.08
CA LYS A 152 -0.49 -5.06 -17.54
C LYS A 152 -0.55 -6.49 -17.03
N LEU A 153 -0.72 -7.41 -17.98
CA LEU A 153 -0.74 -8.84 -17.70
C LEU A 153 0.64 -9.36 -17.25
N PRO A 154 0.66 -10.40 -16.41
CA PRO A 154 1.86 -11.18 -16.12
C PRO A 154 2.55 -11.63 -17.42
N LYS A 155 3.84 -11.31 -17.59
CA LYS A 155 4.59 -11.75 -18.78
C LYS A 155 4.86 -13.26 -18.68
N LYS A 156 4.47 -14.02 -19.71
CA LYS A 156 4.78 -15.46 -19.80
C LYS A 156 6.30 -15.67 -19.82
N GLY A 157 6.79 -16.68 -19.11
CA GLY A 157 8.22 -17.00 -19.03
C GLY A 157 9.04 -16.09 -18.12
N THR A 158 8.41 -15.22 -17.33
CA THR A 158 9.06 -14.54 -16.20
C THR A 158 8.50 -15.05 -14.87
N ASN A 159 8.96 -14.50 -13.73
CA ASN A 159 8.36 -14.73 -12.42
C ASN A 159 7.47 -13.52 -12.00
N PRO A 160 6.37 -13.23 -12.72
CA PRO A 160 5.47 -12.15 -12.34
C PRO A 160 4.72 -12.56 -11.07
N ARG A 161 4.17 -11.58 -10.36
CA ARG A 161 3.47 -11.81 -9.09
C ARG A 161 2.02 -11.32 -9.10
N GLY A 162 1.44 -11.10 -10.28
CA GLY A 162 0.11 -10.52 -10.36
C GLY A 162 -0.12 -9.62 -11.55
N VAL A 163 -1.38 -9.33 -11.83
CA VAL A 163 -1.83 -8.29 -12.76
C VAL A 163 -1.49 -6.93 -12.16
N GLU A 164 -0.88 -6.07 -12.98
CA GLU A 164 -0.49 -4.71 -12.61
C GLU A 164 -1.46 -3.70 -13.24
N ILE A 165 -1.59 -2.54 -12.62
CA ILE A 165 -1.97 -1.33 -13.36
C ILE A 165 -0.78 -0.92 -14.24
N THR A 166 -1.01 -0.52 -15.48
CA THR A 166 0.10 -0.08 -16.35
C THR A 166 0.79 1.14 -15.77
N ASN A 167 2.08 1.32 -16.11
CA ASN A 167 2.83 2.51 -15.71
C ASN A 167 2.19 3.79 -16.25
N GLN A 168 1.57 3.74 -17.44
CA GLN A 168 0.90 4.89 -18.04
C GLN A 168 -0.37 5.25 -17.27
N ALA A 169 -1.20 4.25 -16.94
CA ALA A 169 -2.42 4.46 -16.20
C ALA A 169 -2.15 4.99 -14.78
N ILE A 170 -1.22 4.37 -14.04
CA ILE A 170 -0.93 4.84 -12.68
C ILE A 170 -0.33 6.26 -12.67
N ASN A 171 0.53 6.61 -13.63
CA ASN A 171 1.07 7.97 -13.73
C ASN A 171 -0.03 8.99 -14.02
N LYS A 172 -0.95 8.70 -14.97
CA LYS A 172 -2.11 9.56 -15.23
C LYS A 172 -2.97 9.74 -13.98
N LEU A 173 -3.18 8.69 -13.19
CA LEU A 173 -3.96 8.76 -11.95
C LEU A 173 -3.27 9.59 -10.88
N VAL A 174 -1.97 9.41 -10.64
CA VAL A 174 -1.27 10.17 -9.59
C VAL A 174 -1.05 11.64 -9.95
N GLU A 175 -0.98 11.96 -11.24
CA GLU A 175 -0.84 13.33 -11.77
C GLU A 175 -2.19 14.02 -11.95
N HIS A 176 -3.32 13.30 -11.81
CA HIS A 176 -4.64 13.86 -11.98
C HIS A 176 -4.91 14.97 -10.95
N PRO A 177 -5.46 16.14 -11.34
CA PRO A 177 -5.65 17.29 -10.43
C PRO A 177 -6.52 16.99 -9.20
N SER A 178 -7.39 16.00 -9.28
CA SER A 178 -8.25 15.59 -8.15
C SER A 178 -7.52 14.69 -7.15
N THR A 179 -6.43 14.03 -7.54
CA THR A 179 -5.62 13.19 -6.65
C THR A 179 -5.00 14.06 -5.56
N LYS A 180 -5.15 13.64 -4.31
CA LYS A 180 -4.51 14.31 -3.17
C LYS A 180 -3.16 13.67 -2.91
N LYS A 181 -2.16 14.48 -2.58
CA LYS A 181 -0.81 14.00 -2.30
C LYS A 181 -0.23 14.61 -1.04
N ILE A 182 0.55 13.81 -0.31
CA ILE A 182 1.48 14.25 0.72
C ILE A 182 2.88 13.84 0.26
N GLU A 183 3.73 14.81 -0.03
CA GLU A 183 5.13 14.55 -0.38
C GLU A 183 5.93 14.19 0.87
N ILE A 184 6.78 13.17 0.76
CA ILE A 184 7.58 12.62 1.88
C ILE A 184 9.03 12.48 1.43
N GLU A 185 9.96 12.96 2.26
CA GLU A 185 11.38 12.64 2.14
C GLU A 185 11.64 11.31 2.87
N TRP A 186 11.98 10.27 2.13
CA TRP A 186 12.17 8.93 2.68
C TRP A 186 13.60 8.74 3.19
N ASN A 187 13.97 9.42 4.28
CA ASN A 187 15.30 9.26 4.86
C ASN A 187 15.36 8.00 5.72
N ARG A 188 16.43 7.20 5.53
CA ARG A 188 16.73 6.12 6.46
C ARG A 188 17.26 6.69 7.77
N ASN A 189 16.90 6.02 8.86
CA ASN A 189 17.48 6.26 10.16
C ASN A 189 18.51 5.16 10.45
N ASP A 190 19.79 5.51 10.38
CA ASP A 190 20.90 4.57 10.63
C ASP A 190 21.13 4.30 12.12
N SER A 191 20.48 5.05 13.01
CA SER A 191 20.57 4.87 14.46
C SER A 191 19.56 3.87 15.02
N ILE A 192 18.73 3.24 14.18
CA ILE A 192 17.78 2.21 14.61
C ILE A 192 18.54 0.98 15.12
N LYS A 193 18.52 0.79 16.44
CA LYS A 193 18.92 -0.46 17.09
C LYS A 193 17.67 -1.26 17.40
N TYR A 194 17.30 -2.15 16.48
CA TYR A 194 16.12 -3.01 16.61
C TYR A 194 16.42 -4.36 15.98
N ASN A 195 16.23 -5.43 16.75
CA ASN A 195 16.33 -6.80 16.29
C ASN A 195 14.94 -7.46 16.37
N PRO A 196 14.39 -7.96 15.25
CA PRO A 196 13.01 -8.48 15.20
C PRO A 196 12.82 -9.76 16.03
N TYR A 197 13.90 -10.37 16.51
CA TYR A 197 13.86 -11.56 17.36
C TYR A 197 13.77 -11.27 18.85
N ASP A 198 14.15 -10.06 19.30
CA ASP A 198 14.28 -9.73 20.73
C ASP A 198 13.00 -10.03 21.50
N ARG A 199 11.84 -9.62 20.96
CA ARG A 199 10.54 -9.90 21.59
C ARG A 199 10.27 -11.39 21.79
N TRP A 200 10.71 -12.23 20.86
CA TRP A 200 10.46 -13.66 20.90
C TRP A 200 11.39 -14.33 21.88
N VAL A 201 12.67 -13.92 21.90
CA VAL A 201 13.65 -14.36 22.89
C VAL A 201 13.16 -14.01 24.29
N GLU A 202 12.69 -12.79 24.52
CA GLU A 202 12.14 -12.38 25.82
C GLU A 202 10.96 -13.26 26.26
N TYR A 203 10.08 -13.68 25.33
CA TYR A 203 8.99 -14.61 25.65
C TYR A 203 9.46 -16.04 25.94
N TRP A 204 10.52 -16.51 25.28
CA TRP A 204 11.12 -17.82 25.56
C TRP A 204 11.89 -17.86 26.89
N GLU A 205 12.49 -16.73 27.28
CA GLU A 205 13.24 -16.58 28.54
C GLU A 205 12.32 -16.40 29.75
N LYS A 206 11.05 -16.01 29.54
CA LYS A 206 10.05 -16.00 30.61
C LYS A 206 9.69 -17.44 30.95
N ASP A 207 10.25 -17.94 32.06
CA ASP A 207 9.72 -19.13 32.72
C ASP A 207 8.24 -18.86 33.06
N GLU A 208 7.32 -19.65 32.50
CA GLU A 208 5.93 -19.67 32.93
C GLU A 208 5.83 -20.26 34.34
N ASN A 209 6.23 -19.50 35.35
CA ASN A 209 5.80 -19.75 36.72
C ASN A 209 4.37 -19.23 36.86
N LYS A 210 3.41 -20.07 36.48
CA LYS A 210 2.07 -20.06 37.07
C LYS A 210 2.08 -20.81 38.38
#